data_AF-A0A2H3TL09-F1
#
_entry.id   AF-A0A2H3TL09-F1
#
_cell.length_a   1.000
_cell.length_b   1.000
_cell.length_c   1.000
_cell.angle_alpha   90.00
_cell.angle_beta   90.00
_cell.angle_gamma   90.00
#
_symmetry.space_group_name_H-M   'P 1'
#
loop_
_entity.id
_entity.type
_entity.pdbx_description
1 polymer ?
#
loop_
_entity_poly.entity_id
_entity_poly.type
_entity_poly.pdbx_seq_one_letter_code
_entity_poly.pdbx_strand_id
1 'polypeptide(L)'
;MRHLFAFEIAAAAAHFSQPHMVNSWVSDIQCSPGLFYHCPNPDLISELLVDEELAEICHKNCYNSLMELRPKIEAACNTDMDAVAFLYEDKLFPPTYMVDLLLLSFNTYCYRDRVTGKLCDLQLAEWRIHRGSSKALECEDCLLAPLRIELEAGISYNDEDVSEFEEMTSSCNATGYDYTKPAPYATTLSTESWATMVKSALAIPTPWYSI
;
A
#
# COMPACT_ATOMS: atom_id res chain seq x y z
N MET A 1 20.13 18.82 16.31
CA MET A 1 20.34 18.24 14.96
C MET A 1 19.61 16.91 14.70
N ARG A 2 19.25 16.09 15.71
CA ARG A 2 18.40 14.90 15.51
C ARG A 2 16.88 15.16 15.43
N HIS A 3 16.42 16.31 15.92
CA HIS A 3 14.99 16.66 15.96
C HIS A 3 14.43 17.27 14.66
N LEU A 4 15.28 17.70 13.73
CA LEU A 4 14.84 18.28 12.46
C LEU A 4 14.44 17.20 11.42
N PHE A 5 15.07 16.02 11.47
CA PHE A 5 14.76 14.92 10.56
C PHE A 5 13.41 14.24 10.88
N ALA A 6 13.03 14.15 12.16
CA ALA A 6 11.74 13.54 12.55
C ALA A 6 10.54 14.42 12.14
N PHE A 7 10.69 15.74 12.20
CA PHE A 7 9.63 16.68 11.82
C PHE A 7 9.32 16.65 10.32
N GLU A 8 10.32 16.42 9.46
CA GLU A 8 10.10 16.27 8.01
C GLU A 8 9.42 14.95 7.64
N ILE A 9 9.57 13.91 8.48
CA ILE A 9 8.96 12.58 8.27
C ILE A 9 7.50 12.57 8.74
N ALA A 10 7.19 13.15 9.90
CA ALA A 10 5.82 13.24 10.42
C ALA A 10 4.96 14.28 9.66
N ALA A 11 5.54 15.40 9.21
CA ALA A 11 4.83 16.37 8.38
C ALA A 11 4.51 15.84 6.96
N ALA A 12 5.29 14.86 6.46
CA ALA A 12 5.08 14.27 5.14
C ALA A 12 3.78 13.49 5.03
N ALA A 13 3.28 12.92 6.12
CA ALA A 13 2.07 12.11 6.09
C ALA A 13 0.78 12.93 6.26
N ALA A 14 0.85 14.11 6.89
CA ALA A 14 -0.28 15.02 7.03
C ALA A 14 -0.52 15.93 5.79
N HIS A 15 0.47 16.12 4.91
CA HIS A 15 0.41 17.09 3.80
C HIS A 15 0.87 16.52 2.44
N PHE A 16 0.26 15.41 2.02
CA PHE A 16 0.47 14.80 0.69
C PHE A 16 -0.06 15.65 -0.50
N SER A 17 -0.59 16.86 -0.24
CA SER A 17 -1.11 17.79 -1.26
C SER A 17 -0.08 18.83 -1.75
N GLN A 18 1.17 18.81 -1.26
CA GLN A 18 2.20 19.77 -1.71
C GLN A 18 3.30 19.13 -2.58
N PRO A 19 3.50 19.58 -3.85
CA PRO A 19 4.45 19.01 -4.81
C PRO A 19 5.93 19.04 -4.42
N HIS A 20 6.30 19.82 -3.40
CA HIS A 20 7.71 20.06 -3.05
C HIS A 20 8.32 19.00 -2.12
N MET A 21 7.53 18.35 -1.26
CA MET A 21 8.03 17.36 -0.29
C MET A 21 8.13 15.93 -0.84
N VAL A 22 7.36 15.61 -1.89
CA VAL A 22 7.46 14.37 -2.67
C VAL A 22 8.89 14.19 -3.21
N ASN A 23 9.57 15.28 -3.58
CA ASN A 23 10.89 15.24 -4.22
C ASN A 23 12.03 14.78 -3.31
N SER A 24 11.91 14.86 -1.97
CA SER A 24 12.97 14.40 -1.06
C SER A 24 12.94 12.89 -0.85
N TRP A 25 11.74 12.30 -0.72
CA TRP A 25 11.54 10.86 -0.51
C TRP A 25 11.66 10.05 -1.80
N VAL A 26 11.20 10.61 -2.91
CA VAL A 26 11.29 9.98 -4.25
C VAL A 26 12.75 9.82 -4.69
N SER A 27 13.70 10.57 -4.11
CA SER A 27 15.11 10.43 -4.47
C SER A 27 15.78 9.15 -3.94
N ASP A 28 15.24 8.53 -2.87
CA ASP A 28 15.79 7.32 -2.25
C ASP A 28 15.08 6.02 -2.71
N ILE A 29 13.88 6.15 -3.29
CA ILE A 29 13.08 5.03 -3.79
C ILE A 29 13.42 4.81 -5.26
N GLN A 30 13.85 3.59 -5.61
CA GLN A 30 14.24 3.24 -6.99
C GLN A 30 13.05 2.72 -7.81
N CYS A 31 11.89 3.37 -7.66
CA CYS A 31 10.64 3.01 -8.35
C CYS A 31 10.36 4.00 -9.49
N SER A 32 9.71 3.52 -10.55
CA SER A 32 9.17 4.41 -11.56
C SER A 32 8.04 5.27 -10.96
N PRO A 33 7.84 6.49 -11.47
CA PRO A 33 6.66 7.30 -11.11
C PRO A 33 5.33 6.57 -11.38
N GLY A 34 5.31 5.66 -12.37
CA GLY A 34 4.15 4.82 -12.70
C GLY A 34 3.57 4.11 -11.48
N LEU A 35 4.41 3.56 -10.60
CA LEU A 35 3.92 2.86 -9.41
C LEU A 35 3.10 3.79 -8.49
N PHE A 36 3.50 5.06 -8.36
CA PHE A 36 2.75 6.04 -7.57
C PHE A 36 1.44 6.45 -8.23
N TYR A 37 1.41 6.56 -9.56
CA TYR A 37 0.20 6.93 -10.31
C TYR A 37 -0.87 5.83 -10.27
N HIS A 38 -0.45 4.58 -10.15
CA HIS A 38 -1.34 3.42 -10.12
C HIS A 38 -1.59 2.86 -8.72
N CYS A 39 -1.18 3.56 -7.65
CA CYS A 39 -1.55 3.14 -6.31
C CYS A 39 -3.09 3.03 -6.17
N PRO A 40 -3.60 1.99 -5.48
CA PRO A 40 -5.02 1.83 -5.24
C PRO A 40 -5.64 3.12 -4.72
N ASN A 41 -6.57 3.66 -5.48
CA ASN A 41 -7.34 4.84 -5.14
C ASN A 41 -8.82 4.46 -5.28
N PRO A 42 -9.66 4.69 -4.26
CA PRO A 42 -11.09 4.39 -4.33
C PRO A 42 -11.82 5.06 -5.51
N ASP A 43 -11.27 6.17 -6.04
CA ASP A 43 -11.82 6.89 -7.19
C ASP A 43 -11.29 6.40 -8.55
N LEU A 44 -10.30 5.49 -8.58
CA LEU A 44 -9.70 4.97 -9.81
C LEU A 44 -10.11 3.51 -10.03
N ILE A 45 -10.70 3.24 -11.20
CA ILE A 45 -10.88 1.88 -11.69
C ILE A 45 -9.48 1.30 -11.91
N SER A 46 -9.20 0.10 -11.37
CA SER A 46 -7.94 -0.60 -11.65
C SER A 46 -7.82 -0.86 -13.15
N GLU A 47 -6.98 -0.08 -13.83
CA GLU A 47 -6.69 -0.22 -15.25
C GLU A 47 -5.60 -1.29 -15.43
N LEU A 48 -5.74 -2.14 -16.45
CA LEU A 48 -4.68 -3.09 -16.78
C LEU A 48 -3.50 -2.30 -17.35
N LEU A 49 -2.33 -2.49 -16.76
CA LEU A 49 -1.10 -1.88 -17.25
C LEU A 49 -0.56 -2.63 -18.47
N VAL A 50 0.08 -1.90 -19.38
CA VAL A 50 0.64 -2.46 -20.63
C VAL A 50 2.16 -2.66 -20.52
N ASP A 51 2.75 -3.35 -21.52
CA ASP A 51 4.14 -3.81 -21.54
C ASP A 51 5.18 -2.77 -21.10
N GLU A 52 5.07 -1.54 -21.61
CA GLU A 52 6.05 -0.49 -21.32
C GLU A 52 5.98 -0.02 -19.86
N GLU A 53 4.78 0.24 -19.35
CA GLU A 53 4.55 0.68 -17.97
C GLU A 53 4.93 -0.41 -16.95
N LEU A 54 4.55 -1.65 -17.22
CA LEU A 54 4.90 -2.77 -16.36
C LEU A 54 6.40 -3.05 -16.35
N ALA A 55 7.10 -2.88 -17.47
CA ALA A 55 8.55 -3.03 -17.52
C ALA A 55 9.26 -1.96 -16.67
N GLU A 56 8.71 -0.75 -16.60
CA GLU A 56 9.22 0.33 -15.75
C GLU A 56 8.91 0.10 -14.26
N ILE A 57 7.72 -0.39 -13.93
CA ILE A 57 7.26 -0.60 -12.55
C ILE A 57 7.91 -1.85 -11.93
N CYS A 58 7.93 -2.97 -12.66
CA CYS A 58 8.27 -4.29 -12.13
C CYS A 58 9.77 -4.59 -12.11
N HIS A 59 10.53 -3.67 -11.52
CA HIS A 59 11.96 -3.80 -11.32
C HIS A 59 12.30 -4.18 -9.87
N LYS A 60 13.19 -5.16 -9.69
CA LYS A 60 13.58 -5.66 -8.35
C LYS A 60 14.16 -4.56 -7.44
N ASN A 61 14.82 -3.57 -8.03
CA ASN A 61 15.37 -2.46 -7.26
C ASN A 61 14.28 -1.62 -6.58
N CYS A 62 13.12 -1.44 -7.23
CA CYS A 62 11.98 -0.75 -6.63
C CYS A 62 11.53 -1.48 -5.37
N TYR A 63 11.21 -2.78 -5.49
CA TYR A 63 10.80 -3.61 -4.36
C TYR A 63 11.82 -3.59 -3.21
N ASN A 64 13.10 -3.78 -3.52
CA ASN A 64 14.15 -3.77 -2.51
C ASN A 64 14.23 -2.40 -1.79
N SER A 65 14.15 -1.30 -2.54
CA SER A 65 14.20 0.04 -1.95
C SER A 65 13.01 0.31 -1.02
N LEU A 66 11.81 -0.16 -1.38
CA LEU A 66 10.61 -0.07 -0.53
C LEU A 66 10.76 -0.92 0.74
N MET A 67 11.23 -2.16 0.60
CA MET A 67 11.47 -3.07 1.73
C MET A 67 12.56 -2.55 2.68
N GLU A 68 13.57 -1.84 2.17
CA GLU A 68 14.59 -1.19 2.99
C GLU A 68 14.10 0.11 3.65
N LEU A 69 13.19 0.83 2.99
CA LEU A 69 12.65 2.09 3.49
C LEU A 69 11.67 1.87 4.64
N ARG A 70 10.78 0.89 4.51
CA ARG A 70 9.73 0.60 5.50
C ARG A 70 10.23 0.55 6.96
N PRO A 71 11.24 -0.26 7.33
CA PRO A 71 11.73 -0.30 8.72
C PRO A 71 12.47 0.98 9.14
N LYS A 72 13.02 1.77 8.20
CA LYS A 72 13.65 3.06 8.52
C LYS A 72 12.60 4.09 8.95
N ILE A 73 11.44 4.10 8.30
CA ILE A 73 10.29 4.94 8.68
C ILE A 73 9.85 4.55 10.09
N GLU A 74 9.62 3.26 10.31
CA GLU A 74 9.17 2.73 11.60
C GLU A 74 10.14 3.08 12.74
N ALA A 75 11.45 3.00 12.50
CA ALA A 75 12.47 3.37 13.49
C ALA A 75 12.57 4.89 13.75
N ALA A 76 12.26 5.72 12.75
CA ALA A 76 12.30 7.17 12.86
C ALA A 76 11.07 7.74 13.61
N CYS A 77 9.91 7.10 13.46
CA CYS A 77 8.64 7.47 14.06
C CYS A 77 8.46 6.81 15.44
N ASN A 78 9.19 7.30 16.45
CA ASN A 78 9.30 6.64 17.77
C ASN A 78 8.51 7.31 18.91
N THR A 79 7.63 8.26 18.59
CA THR A 79 6.67 8.83 19.54
C THR A 79 5.25 8.56 19.08
N ASP A 80 4.29 8.55 20.00
CA ASP A 80 2.87 8.31 19.68
C ASP A 80 2.30 9.33 18.68
N MET A 81 2.89 10.53 18.58
CA MET A 81 2.51 11.54 17.59
C MET A 81 3.24 11.34 16.26
N ASP A 82 4.52 10.94 16.28
CA ASP A 82 5.28 10.68 15.05
C ASP A 82 4.87 9.36 14.37
N ALA A 83 4.27 8.44 15.13
CA ALA A 83 3.76 7.15 14.67
C ALA A 83 2.39 7.23 13.97
N VAL A 84 1.90 8.44 13.67
CA VAL A 84 0.63 8.64 12.97
C VAL A 84 0.92 9.25 11.61
N ALA A 85 0.55 8.54 10.54
CA ALA A 85 0.62 9.09 9.19
C ALA A 85 -0.47 10.14 8.96
N PHE A 86 -1.72 9.73 9.06
CA PHE A 86 -2.86 10.63 8.96
C PHE A 86 -4.09 10.06 9.66
N LEU A 87 -5.08 10.94 9.81
CA LEU A 87 -6.38 10.68 10.43
C LEU A 87 -7.46 10.73 9.34
N TYR A 88 -8.26 9.67 9.23
CA TYR A 88 -9.42 9.64 8.34
C TYR A 88 -10.52 8.79 8.97
N GLU A 89 -11.75 9.32 9.03
CA GLU A 89 -12.92 8.62 9.60
C GLU A 89 -12.62 7.86 10.91
N ASP A 90 -12.16 8.60 11.93
CA ASP A 90 -11.77 8.09 13.27
C ASP A 90 -10.68 7.01 13.28
N LYS A 91 -9.97 6.80 12.17
CA LYS A 91 -8.86 5.84 12.07
C LYS A 91 -7.51 6.56 12.03
N LEU A 92 -6.56 6.01 12.78
CA LEU A 92 -5.14 6.33 12.73
C LEU A 92 -4.41 5.35 11.82
N PHE A 93 -3.71 5.87 10.83
CA PHE A 93 -2.86 5.06 9.95
C PHE A 93 -1.39 5.09 10.40
N PRO A 94 -0.65 3.98 10.25
CA PRO A 94 0.75 3.89 10.64
C PRO A 94 1.63 4.77 9.74
N PRO A 95 2.83 5.19 10.20
CA PRO A 95 3.71 6.07 9.43
C PRO A 95 4.20 5.38 8.14
N THR A 96 4.15 4.05 8.10
CA THR A 96 4.49 3.23 6.92
C THR A 96 3.41 3.24 5.84
N TYR A 97 2.29 3.95 6.02
CA TYR A 97 1.13 3.93 5.14
C TYR A 97 1.45 3.93 3.65
N MET A 98 2.24 4.91 3.22
CA MET A 98 2.57 5.10 1.81
C MET A 98 3.47 3.99 1.27
N VAL A 99 4.44 3.53 2.05
CA VAL A 99 5.35 2.46 1.61
C VAL A 99 4.61 1.13 1.54
N ASP A 100 3.70 0.88 2.48
CA ASP A 100 2.87 -0.32 2.50
C ASP A 100 1.89 -0.34 1.32
N LEU A 101 1.32 0.82 0.95
CA LEU A 101 0.48 0.96 -0.25
C LEU A 101 1.28 0.70 -1.55
N LEU A 102 2.50 1.24 -1.65
CA LEU A 102 3.39 1.00 -2.80
C LEU A 102 3.82 -0.47 -2.89
N LEU A 103 4.10 -1.10 -1.75
CA LEU A 103 4.43 -2.53 -1.70
C LEU A 103 3.25 -3.40 -2.13
N LEU A 104 2.03 -3.09 -1.69
CA LEU A 104 0.81 -3.76 -2.16
C LEU A 104 0.69 -3.61 -3.69
N SER A 105 0.75 -2.37 -4.18
CA SER A 105 0.66 -2.06 -5.61
C SER A 105 1.69 -2.84 -6.42
N PHE A 106 2.96 -2.85 -5.97
CA PHE A 106 4.03 -3.59 -6.62
C PHE A 106 3.74 -5.10 -6.63
N ASN A 107 3.34 -5.67 -5.49
CA ASN A 107 3.07 -7.10 -5.40
C ASN A 107 1.91 -7.54 -6.29
N THR A 108 0.90 -6.68 -6.47
CA THR A 108 -0.24 -6.92 -7.34
C THR A 108 0.13 -6.80 -8.82
N TYR A 109 0.63 -5.64 -9.27
CA TYR A 109 0.95 -5.41 -10.69
C TYR A 109 2.09 -6.30 -11.20
N CYS A 110 3.05 -6.61 -10.34
CA CYS A 110 4.21 -7.43 -10.70
C CYS A 110 4.01 -8.91 -10.44
N TYR A 111 2.79 -9.33 -10.07
CA TYR A 111 2.46 -10.73 -9.95
C TYR A 111 2.58 -11.42 -11.30
N ARG A 112 3.18 -12.62 -11.28
CA ARG A 112 3.38 -13.45 -12.46
C ARG A 112 2.57 -14.72 -12.31
N ASP A 113 1.85 -15.07 -13.36
CA ASP A 113 1.11 -16.31 -13.47
C ASP A 113 2.03 -17.50 -13.16
N ARG A 114 1.62 -18.36 -12.24
CA ARG A 114 2.42 -19.50 -11.78
C ARG A 114 2.75 -20.52 -12.87
N VAL A 115 1.94 -20.59 -13.93
CA VAL A 115 2.09 -21.57 -15.01
C VAL A 115 2.92 -21.00 -16.15
N THR A 116 2.62 -19.78 -16.60
CA THR A 116 3.27 -19.17 -17.78
C THR A 116 4.49 -18.33 -17.42
N GLY A 117 4.57 -17.82 -16.19
CA GLY A 117 5.57 -16.84 -15.75
C GLY A 117 5.38 -15.43 -16.33
N LYS A 118 4.31 -15.20 -17.10
CA LYS A 118 3.98 -13.87 -17.63
C LYS A 118 3.43 -12.97 -16.52
N LEU A 119 3.65 -11.67 -16.64
CA LEU A 119 2.97 -10.70 -15.78
C LEU A 119 1.46 -10.78 -16.04
N CYS A 120 0.69 -10.71 -14.97
CA CYS A 120 -0.73 -10.99 -15.07
C CYS A 120 -1.51 -9.96 -15.86
N ASP A 121 -1.17 -8.68 -15.72
CA ASP A 121 -1.78 -7.61 -16.52
C ASP A 121 -1.56 -7.81 -18.03
N LEU A 122 -0.36 -8.25 -18.43
CA LEU A 122 -0.05 -8.59 -19.83
C LEU A 122 -0.85 -9.78 -20.31
N GLN A 123 -0.93 -10.83 -19.49
CA GLN A 123 -1.66 -12.03 -19.83
C GLN A 123 -3.17 -11.75 -19.94
N LEU A 124 -3.73 -10.95 -19.06
CA LEU A 124 -5.12 -10.50 -19.11
C LEU A 124 -5.37 -9.63 -20.34
N ALA A 125 -4.44 -8.73 -20.70
CA ALA A 125 -4.53 -7.93 -21.92
C ALA A 125 -4.50 -8.81 -23.19
N GLU A 126 -3.62 -9.81 -23.26
CA GLU A 126 -3.59 -10.79 -24.36
C GLU A 126 -4.92 -11.56 -24.47
N TRP A 127 -5.49 -11.98 -23.34
CA TRP A 127 -6.74 -12.74 -23.29
C TRP A 127 -7.97 -11.97 -23.76
N ARG A 128 -7.94 -10.63 -23.74
CA ARG A 128 -8.98 -9.80 -24.37
C ARG A 128 -9.03 -9.99 -25.88
N ILE A 129 -7.91 -10.37 -26.50
CA ILE A 129 -7.80 -10.61 -27.94
C ILE A 129 -8.01 -12.10 -28.23
N HIS A 130 -7.23 -12.96 -27.57
CA HIS A 130 -7.31 -14.40 -27.76
C HIS A 130 -6.90 -15.14 -26.50
N ARG A 131 -7.75 -16.07 -26.05
CA ARG A 131 -7.51 -16.92 -24.89
C ARG A 131 -7.62 -18.39 -25.29
N GLY A 132 -6.53 -19.13 -25.09
CA GLY A 132 -6.45 -20.57 -25.37
C GLY A 132 -6.88 -21.47 -24.20
N SER A 133 -7.11 -20.89 -23.02
CA SER A 133 -7.58 -21.61 -21.82
C SER A 133 -9.10 -21.77 -21.86
N SER A 134 -9.59 -22.97 -21.54
CA SER A 134 -11.02 -23.25 -21.36
C SER A 134 -11.51 -23.03 -19.93
N LYS A 135 -10.63 -22.63 -19.00
CA LYS A 135 -11.03 -22.34 -17.62
C LYS A 135 -11.92 -21.10 -17.60
N ALA A 136 -12.78 -21.00 -16.58
CA ALA A 136 -13.45 -19.75 -16.30
C ALA A 136 -12.40 -18.65 -16.00
N LEU A 137 -12.68 -17.40 -16.32
CA LEU A 137 -11.68 -16.32 -16.21
C LEU A 137 -11.32 -16.05 -14.75
N GLU A 138 -12.35 -16.01 -13.91
CA GLU A 138 -12.30 -15.90 -12.45
C GLU A 138 -11.47 -17.02 -11.78
N CYS A 139 -11.32 -18.16 -12.45
CA CYS A 139 -10.52 -19.28 -11.96
C CYS A 139 -9.05 -19.25 -12.40
N GLU A 140 -8.64 -18.21 -13.12
CA GLU A 140 -7.25 -18.04 -13.52
C GLU A 140 -6.40 -17.47 -12.39
N ASP A 141 -5.14 -17.88 -12.37
CA ASP A 141 -4.17 -17.45 -11.36
C ASP A 141 -4.02 -15.92 -11.33
N CYS A 142 -4.10 -15.30 -12.50
CA CYS A 142 -4.03 -13.85 -12.66
C CYS A 142 -5.22 -13.08 -12.10
N LEU A 143 -6.31 -13.74 -11.69
CA LEU A 143 -7.39 -13.09 -10.93
C LEU A 143 -7.39 -13.52 -9.47
N LEU A 144 -7.14 -14.79 -9.17
CA LEU A 144 -7.17 -15.29 -7.80
C LEU A 144 -5.97 -14.81 -6.95
N ALA A 145 -4.78 -14.76 -7.51
CA ALA A 145 -3.60 -14.43 -6.72
C ALA A 145 -3.50 -12.94 -6.31
N PRO A 146 -3.85 -11.96 -7.17
CA PRO A 146 -3.99 -10.56 -6.75
C PRO A 146 -4.92 -10.38 -5.53
N LEU A 147 -6.10 -11.00 -5.55
CA LEU A 147 -7.03 -10.93 -4.43
C LEU A 147 -6.45 -11.55 -3.15
N ARG A 148 -5.75 -12.68 -3.28
CA ARG A 148 -5.00 -13.27 -2.15
C ARG A 148 -3.96 -12.29 -1.59
N ILE A 149 -3.23 -11.58 -2.45
CA ILE A 149 -2.21 -10.59 -2.05
C ILE A 149 -2.86 -9.43 -1.30
N GLU A 150 -4.01 -8.94 -1.78
CA GLU A 150 -4.78 -7.90 -1.12
C GLU A 150 -5.31 -8.33 0.25
N LEU A 151 -5.80 -9.56 0.38
CA LEU A 151 -6.26 -10.12 1.66
C LEU A 151 -5.12 -10.41 2.63
N GLU A 152 -3.91 -10.70 2.15
CA GLU A 152 -2.73 -10.87 3.02
C GLU A 152 -2.16 -9.52 3.47
N ALA A 153 -2.44 -8.44 2.73
CA ALA A 153 -2.01 -7.09 3.03
C ALA A 153 -3.00 -6.39 3.98
N GLY A 154 -2.57 -6.12 5.22
CA GLY A 154 -3.42 -5.47 6.22
C GLY A 154 -4.04 -4.14 5.78
N ILE A 155 -3.37 -3.39 4.89
CA ILE A 155 -3.85 -2.11 4.36
C ILE A 155 -5.10 -2.23 3.48
N SER A 156 -5.27 -3.35 2.77
CA SER A 156 -6.39 -3.63 1.86
C SER A 156 -7.38 -4.66 2.41
N TYR A 157 -7.11 -5.25 3.57
CA TYR A 157 -7.96 -6.29 4.12
C TYR A 157 -9.39 -5.77 4.43
N ASN A 158 -10.39 -6.45 3.87
CA ASN A 158 -11.81 -6.24 4.13
C ASN A 158 -12.51 -7.59 4.27
N ASP A 159 -13.38 -7.74 5.27
CA ASP A 159 -14.11 -8.99 5.52
C ASP A 159 -15.14 -9.32 4.41
N GLU A 160 -15.62 -8.32 3.66
CA GLU A 160 -16.50 -8.56 2.50
C GLU A 160 -15.74 -9.27 1.37
N ASP A 161 -14.55 -8.77 1.03
CA ASP A 161 -13.67 -9.33 -0.01
C ASP A 161 -13.22 -10.76 0.36
N VAL A 162 -13.07 -11.06 1.65
CA VAL A 162 -12.80 -12.43 2.13
C VAL A 162 -13.91 -13.39 1.72
N SER A 163 -15.17 -13.00 1.92
CA SER A 163 -16.31 -13.87 1.63
C SER A 163 -16.41 -14.15 0.12
N GLU A 164 -16.22 -13.11 -0.70
CA GLU A 164 -16.19 -13.25 -2.16
C GLU A 164 -15.02 -14.14 -2.63
N PHE A 165 -13.83 -13.94 -2.06
CA PHE A 165 -12.66 -14.73 -2.38
C PHE A 165 -12.82 -16.22 -2.01
N GLU A 166 -13.38 -16.52 -0.84
CA GLU A 166 -13.65 -17.90 -0.40
C GLU A 166 -14.70 -18.58 -1.29
N GLU A 167 -15.77 -17.87 -1.67
CA GLU A 167 -16.77 -18.39 -2.61
C GLU A 167 -16.14 -18.69 -3.97
N MET A 168 -15.37 -17.75 -4.51
CA MET A 168 -14.74 -17.88 -5.81
C MET A 168 -13.70 -19.00 -5.83
N THR A 169 -12.78 -19.05 -4.87
CA THR A 169 -11.77 -20.13 -4.79
C THR A 169 -12.42 -21.51 -4.64
N SER A 170 -13.51 -21.61 -3.87
CA SER A 170 -14.30 -22.84 -3.71
C SER A 170 -14.96 -23.26 -5.04
N SER A 171 -15.63 -22.34 -5.74
CA SER A 171 -16.28 -22.61 -7.03
C SER A 171 -15.29 -23.07 -8.10
N CYS A 172 -14.06 -22.55 -8.05
CA CYS A 172 -12.96 -22.91 -8.94
C CYS A 172 -12.23 -24.19 -8.52
N ASN A 173 -12.56 -24.78 -7.37
CA ASN A 173 -11.82 -25.88 -6.74
C ASN A 173 -10.31 -25.59 -6.69
N ALA A 174 -9.98 -24.33 -6.38
CA ALA A 174 -8.65 -23.77 -6.44
C ALA A 174 -7.85 -24.13 -5.17
N THR A 175 -6.54 -24.34 -5.31
CA THR A 175 -5.65 -24.67 -4.18
C THR A 175 -4.39 -23.81 -4.21
N GLY A 176 -3.71 -23.68 -3.06
CA GLY A 176 -2.51 -22.84 -2.94
C GLY A 176 -2.82 -21.34 -2.98
N TYR A 177 -3.99 -20.97 -2.45
CA TYR A 177 -4.46 -19.59 -2.30
C TYR A 177 -4.72 -19.24 -0.84
N ASP A 178 -4.21 -20.04 0.10
CA ASP A 178 -4.27 -19.74 1.52
C ASP A 178 -3.55 -18.42 1.82
N TYR A 179 -4.11 -17.65 2.76
CA TYR A 179 -3.52 -16.41 3.24
C TYR A 179 -3.64 -16.35 4.76
N THR A 180 -2.76 -15.56 5.39
CA THR A 180 -2.85 -15.31 6.84
C THR A 180 -3.64 -14.02 7.05
N LYS A 181 -4.72 -14.09 7.84
CA LYS A 181 -5.45 -12.88 8.24
C LYS A 181 -4.50 -11.89 8.91
N PRO A 182 -4.32 -10.66 8.39
CA PRO A 182 -3.41 -9.68 8.95
C PRO A 182 -3.96 -9.12 10.27
N ALA A 183 -3.08 -8.55 11.08
CA ALA A 183 -3.48 -7.72 12.21
C ALA A 183 -4.20 -6.45 11.69
N PRO A 184 -5.09 -5.82 12.50
CA PRO A 184 -5.70 -4.55 12.13
C PRO A 184 -4.64 -3.52 11.74
N TYR A 185 -4.77 -2.95 10.55
CA TYR A 185 -3.77 -2.05 10.00
C TYR A 185 -3.88 -0.62 10.52
N ALA A 186 -5.11 -0.16 10.75
CA ALA A 186 -5.40 1.14 11.32
C ALA A 186 -6.00 0.98 12.72
N THR A 187 -5.72 1.94 13.60
CA THR A 187 -6.28 1.97 14.95
C THR A 187 -7.50 2.89 14.99
N THR A 188 -8.65 2.37 15.41
CA THR A 188 -9.84 3.18 15.64
C THR A 188 -9.69 3.99 16.94
N LEU A 189 -9.89 5.30 16.84
CA LEU A 189 -9.85 6.20 17.98
C LEU A 189 -11.14 6.10 18.81
N SER A 190 -10.97 6.12 20.12
CA SER A 190 -12.06 6.45 21.04
C SER A 190 -12.26 7.97 21.10
N THR A 191 -13.46 8.39 21.51
CA THR A 191 -13.77 9.82 21.73
C THR A 191 -12.80 10.48 22.73
N GLU A 192 -12.30 9.73 23.72
CA GLU A 192 -11.32 10.22 24.70
C GLU A 192 -9.93 10.42 24.09
N SER A 193 -9.51 9.50 23.22
CA SER A 193 -8.23 9.59 22.51
C SER A 193 -8.21 10.77 21.53
N TRP A 194 -9.30 11.00 20.81
CA TRP A 194 -9.49 12.19 19.96
C TRP A 194 -9.34 13.50 20.76
N ALA A 195 -10.03 13.61 21.90
CA ALA A 195 -9.97 14.79 22.75
C ALA A 195 -8.56 15.06 23.29
N THR A 196 -7.77 14.01 23.52
CA THR A 196 -6.38 14.11 24.00
C THR A 196 -5.44 14.57 22.87
N MET A 197 -5.61 14.04 21.66
CA MET A 197 -4.83 14.46 20.49
C MET A 197 -5.09 15.93 20.13
N VAL A 198 -6.36 16.37 20.08
CA VAL A 198 -6.71 17.77 19.79
C VAL A 198 -6.14 18.72 20.83
N LYS A 199 -6.18 18.37 22.12
CA LYS A 199 -5.57 19.20 23.18
C LYS A 199 -4.05 19.30 23.04
N SER A 200 -3.40 18.22 22.63
CA SER A 200 -1.94 18.19 22.43
C SER A 200 -1.52 19.02 21.22
N ALA A 201 -2.28 18.97 20.12
CA ALA A 201 -2.04 19.79 18.92
C ALA A 201 -2.24 21.29 19.15
N LEU A 202 -3.15 21.65 20.07
CA LEU A 202 -3.42 23.05 20.45
C LEU A 202 -2.47 23.59 21.53
N ALA A 203 -1.59 22.75 22.09
CA ALA A 203 -0.59 23.19 23.04
C ALA A 203 0.50 23.98 22.29
N ILE A 204 0.46 25.32 22.42
CA ILE A 204 1.48 26.21 21.86
C ILE A 204 2.84 25.82 22.46
N PRO A 205 3.89 25.60 21.65
CA PRO A 205 5.23 25.37 22.18
C PRO A 205 5.64 26.57 23.05
N THR A 206 6.05 26.33 24.28
CA THR A 206 6.60 27.37 25.14
C THR A 206 7.81 28.01 24.43
N PRO A 207 7.87 29.35 24.29
CA PRO A 207 8.99 29.99 23.63
C PRO A 207 10.31 29.63 24.32
N TRP A 208 11.28 29.21 23.53
CA TRP A 208 12.64 28.79 23.93
C TRP A 208 13.50 29.91 24.55
N TYR A 209 12.93 31.08 24.84
CA TYR A 209 13.61 32.23 25.44
C TYR A 209 13.47 32.31 26.97
N SER A 210 13.35 31.17 27.66
CA SER A 210 13.25 31.14 29.13
C SER A 210 14.22 30.17 29.80
N ILE A 211 15.41 30.00 29.23
CA ILE A 211 16.57 29.36 29.89
C ILE A 211 17.75 30.33 29.84
#